data_AF-A0A0U4GKN5-F1
#
_entry.id   AF-A0A0U4GKN5-F1
#
_cell.length_a   1.000
_cell.length_b   1.000
_cell.length_c   1.000
_cell.angle_alpha   90.00
_cell.angle_beta   90.00
_cell.angle_gamma   90.00
#
_symmetry.space_group_name_H-M   'P 1'
#
loop_
_entity.id
_entity.type
_entity.pdbx_description
1 polymer ?
#
loop_
_entity_poly.entity_id
_entity_poly.type
_entity_poly.pdbx_seq_one_letter_code
_entity_poly.pdbx_strand_id
1 'polypeptide(L)'
;MDMISTDTPDFLQLNSLLQQCLTFAADNTYQQRPLSPTRLSAFATQMQQLFVFNERWQLMPEQTGLLQAEQVCHLYLDTQNALIDLMYSCPQPADAEHWFDYQQEFQARTQQINNLKTLFDWHQQLYQQLLQRFPQLQLPVANPTIDPKADSIVQQTAGASAAPESTGEGIAPGHCSLPALQL
;
A
#
# COMPACT_ATOMS: atom_id res chain seq x y z
N MET A 1 -22.12 29.55 -10.50
CA MET A 1 -21.66 29.72 -9.11
C MET A 1 -21.82 28.37 -8.47
N ASP A 2 -20.79 27.54 -8.61
CA ASP A 2 -20.82 26.17 -8.14
C ASP A 2 -20.77 26.15 -6.62
N MET A 3 -21.76 25.48 -6.03
CA MET A 3 -21.72 25.06 -4.63
C MET A 3 -20.60 24.03 -4.51
N ILE A 4 -19.41 24.47 -4.15
CA ILE A 4 -18.35 23.59 -3.68
C ILE A 4 -18.85 23.06 -2.33
N SER A 5 -19.31 21.80 -2.30
CA SER A 5 -19.69 21.12 -1.06
C SER A 5 -18.59 21.28 -0.02
N THR A 6 -18.94 21.84 1.13
CA THR A 6 -18.09 22.05 2.31
C THR A 6 -17.73 20.77 3.07
N ASP A 7 -17.86 19.60 2.45
CA ASP A 7 -17.74 18.28 3.11
C ASP A 7 -16.51 17.47 2.67
N THR A 8 -15.67 18.01 1.78
CA THR A 8 -14.44 17.30 1.40
C THR A 8 -13.39 17.48 2.51
N PRO A 9 -12.85 16.39 3.08
CA PRO A 9 -11.87 16.50 4.15
C PRO A 9 -10.59 17.19 3.67
N ASP A 10 -10.07 18.09 4.51
CA ASP A 10 -8.84 18.82 4.22
C ASP A 10 -7.58 17.94 4.38
N PHE A 11 -6.42 18.45 3.96
CA PHE A 11 -5.15 17.72 4.04
C PHE A 11 -4.80 17.23 5.45
N LEU A 12 -5.05 18.04 6.49
CA LEU A 12 -4.72 17.67 7.88
C LEU A 12 -5.66 16.57 8.38
N GLN A 13 -6.94 16.68 8.05
CA GLN A 13 -7.95 15.66 8.36
C GLN A 13 -7.62 14.33 7.67
N LEU A 14 -7.26 14.36 6.38
CA LEU A 14 -6.84 13.18 5.63
C LEU A 14 -5.61 12.50 6.22
N ASN A 15 -4.60 13.29 6.62
CA ASN A 15 -3.42 12.74 7.30
C ASN A 15 -3.78 12.12 8.66
N SER A 16 -4.63 12.78 9.45
CA SER A 16 -5.10 12.24 10.73
C SER A 16 -5.85 10.92 10.53
N LEU A 17 -6.76 10.85 9.55
CA LEU A 17 -7.50 9.63 9.21
C LEU A 17 -6.56 8.50 8.78
N LEU A 18 -5.58 8.81 7.91
CA LEU A 18 -4.59 7.83 7.47
C LEU A 18 -3.80 7.27 8.65
N GLN A 19 -3.30 8.13 9.55
CA GLN A 19 -2.55 7.68 10.72
C GLN A 19 -3.41 6.80 11.64
N GLN A 20 -4.65 7.21 11.93
CA GLN A 20 -5.58 6.40 12.72
C GLN A 20 -5.80 5.02 12.11
N CYS A 21 -6.01 4.96 10.78
CA CYS A 21 -6.18 3.70 10.07
C CYS A 21 -4.95 2.80 10.14
N LEU A 22 -3.76 3.37 9.98
CA LEU A 22 -2.49 2.64 10.02
C LEU A 22 -2.17 2.12 11.41
N THR A 23 -2.34 2.95 12.44
CA THR A 23 -2.15 2.55 13.84
C THR A 23 -3.11 1.43 14.21
N PHE A 24 -4.40 1.55 13.86
CA PHE A 24 -5.36 0.47 14.10
C PHE A 24 -4.98 -0.83 13.36
N ALA A 25 -4.55 -0.73 12.10
CA ALA A 25 -4.15 -1.91 11.33
C ALA A 25 -2.88 -2.58 11.86
N ALA A 26 -1.94 -1.81 12.42
CA ALA A 26 -0.69 -2.31 12.98
C ALA A 26 -0.88 -2.94 14.37
N ASP A 27 -1.70 -2.33 15.23
CA ASP A 27 -1.76 -2.66 16.65
C ASP A 27 -2.92 -3.62 16.99
N ASN A 28 -3.96 -3.72 16.15
CA ASN A 28 -5.13 -4.54 16.45
C ASN A 28 -4.89 -6.04 16.19
N THR A 29 -4.97 -6.85 17.23
CA THR A 29 -4.70 -8.30 17.18
C THR A 29 -5.81 -9.14 16.55
N TYR A 30 -6.98 -8.57 16.33
CA TYR A 30 -8.17 -9.27 15.83
C TYR A 30 -8.39 -9.06 14.33
N GLN A 31 -7.43 -8.47 13.62
CA GLN A 31 -7.46 -8.32 12.17
C GLN A 31 -7.56 -9.69 11.49
N GLN A 32 -8.46 -9.82 10.52
CA GLN A 32 -8.48 -10.96 9.61
C GLN A 32 -7.43 -10.72 8.52
N ARG A 33 -6.54 -11.68 8.26
CA ARG A 33 -5.52 -11.55 7.20
C ARG A 33 -4.81 -10.17 7.23
N PRO A 34 -4.12 -9.83 8.33
CA PRO A 34 -3.48 -8.51 8.46
C PRO A 34 -2.50 -8.28 7.31
N LEU A 35 -2.44 -7.05 6.82
CA LEU A 35 -1.46 -6.65 5.82
C LEU A 35 -0.05 -6.70 6.44
N SER A 36 0.95 -7.03 5.63
CA SER A 36 2.34 -7.00 6.08
C SER A 36 2.79 -5.57 6.41
N PRO A 37 3.74 -5.38 7.35
CA PRO A 37 4.28 -4.06 7.68
C PRO A 37 4.82 -3.30 6.45
N THR A 38 5.48 -4.02 5.53
CA THR A 38 5.97 -3.46 4.27
C THR A 38 4.83 -2.93 3.40
N ARG A 39 3.71 -3.67 3.31
CA ARG A 39 2.55 -3.23 2.52
C ARG A 39 1.86 -2.03 3.16
N LEU A 40 1.72 -2.01 4.49
CA LEU A 40 1.19 -0.85 5.22
C LEU A 40 2.05 0.41 5.01
N SER A 41 3.38 0.27 5.07
CA SER A 41 4.31 1.39 4.81
C SER A 41 4.25 1.89 3.37
N ALA A 42 4.13 0.99 2.40
CA ALA A 42 3.98 1.36 0.99
C ALA A 42 2.66 2.12 0.78
N PHE A 43 1.55 1.60 1.32
CA PHE A 43 0.25 2.24 1.27
C PHE A 43 0.27 3.64 1.92
N ALA A 44 0.89 3.77 3.09
CA ALA A 44 1.03 5.06 3.78
C ALA A 44 1.75 6.09 2.89
N THR A 45 2.86 5.67 2.27
CA THR A 45 3.65 6.53 1.38
C THR A 45 2.85 6.94 0.14
N GLN A 46 2.15 5.99 -0.46
CA GLN A 46 1.30 6.23 -1.63
C GLN A 46 0.19 7.23 -1.31
N MET A 47 -0.56 7.05 -0.23
CA MET A 47 -1.62 7.97 0.18
C MET A 47 -1.09 9.38 0.49
N GLN A 48 0.07 9.48 1.16
CA GLN A 48 0.71 10.78 1.42
C GLN A 48 1.09 11.49 0.12
N GLN A 49 1.61 10.76 -0.87
CA GLN A 49 1.90 11.33 -2.19
C GLN A 49 0.63 11.87 -2.86
N LEU A 50 -0.49 11.16 -2.76
CA LEU A 50 -1.78 11.61 -3.29
C LEU A 50 -2.29 12.87 -2.58
N PHE A 51 -2.17 12.93 -1.24
CA PHE A 51 -2.58 14.11 -0.48
C PHE A 51 -1.76 15.35 -0.86
N VAL A 52 -0.43 15.20 -0.94
CA VAL A 52 0.47 16.29 -1.34
C VAL A 52 0.22 16.72 -2.77
N PHE A 53 -0.06 15.77 -3.67
CA PHE A 53 -0.44 16.08 -5.03
C PHE A 53 -1.72 16.93 -5.06
N ASN A 54 -2.78 16.52 -4.38
CA ASN A 54 -4.05 17.25 -4.36
C ASN A 54 -3.88 18.71 -3.91
N GLU A 55 -3.11 18.94 -2.85
CA GLU A 55 -2.81 20.30 -2.36
C GLU A 55 -2.05 21.15 -3.37
N ARG A 56 -1.06 20.55 -4.05
CA ARG A 56 -0.21 21.29 -4.99
C ARG A 56 -0.87 21.47 -6.34
N TRP A 57 -1.69 20.52 -6.76
CA TRP A 57 -2.31 20.46 -8.08
C TRP A 57 -3.15 21.71 -8.37
N GLN A 58 -3.85 22.23 -7.35
CA GLN A 58 -4.66 23.45 -7.50
C GLN A 58 -3.83 24.70 -7.85
N LEU A 59 -2.52 24.66 -7.63
CA LEU A 59 -1.60 25.79 -7.79
C LEU A 59 -0.68 25.64 -9.01
N MET A 60 -0.76 24.52 -9.75
CA MET A 60 0.19 24.21 -10.82
C MET A 60 -0.26 24.69 -12.21
N PRO A 61 0.69 25.07 -13.09
CA PRO A 61 0.43 25.27 -14.52
C PRO A 61 -0.01 23.97 -15.20
N GLU A 62 -0.89 24.07 -16.22
CA GLU A 62 -1.54 22.91 -16.84
C GLU A 62 -0.57 21.89 -17.45
N GLN A 63 0.53 22.33 -18.07
CA GLN A 63 1.51 21.44 -18.70
C GLN A 63 2.28 20.60 -17.68
N THR A 64 2.64 21.18 -16.53
CA THR A 64 3.27 20.44 -15.42
C THR A 64 2.26 19.52 -14.72
N GLY A 65 0.98 19.91 -14.72
CA GLY A 65 -0.12 19.12 -14.18
C GLY A 65 -0.28 17.76 -14.86
N LEU A 66 -0.11 17.67 -16.19
CA LEU A 66 -0.31 16.41 -16.91
C LEU A 66 0.69 15.33 -16.51
N LEU A 67 2.00 15.63 -16.53
CA LEU A 67 3.04 14.66 -16.17
C LEU A 67 2.89 14.15 -14.73
N GLN A 68 2.52 15.02 -13.79
CA GLN A 68 2.28 14.61 -12.41
C GLN A 68 0.97 13.81 -12.28
N ALA A 69 -0.06 14.16 -13.04
CA ALA A 69 -1.30 13.40 -13.06
C ALA A 69 -1.08 11.97 -13.59
N GLU A 70 -0.22 11.78 -14.60
CA GLU A 70 0.18 10.44 -15.07
C GLU A 70 0.86 9.62 -13.96
N GLN A 71 1.81 10.23 -13.23
CA GLN A 71 2.46 9.58 -12.08
C GLN A 71 1.45 9.16 -11.00
N VAL A 72 0.47 10.01 -10.71
CA VAL A 72 -0.61 9.74 -9.75
C VAL A 72 -1.56 8.64 -10.25
N CYS A 73 -1.84 8.59 -11.55
CA CYS A 73 -2.62 7.53 -12.16
C CYS A 73 -1.96 6.16 -11.98
N HIS A 74 -0.63 6.06 -12.06
CA HIS A 74 0.07 4.80 -11.81
C HIS A 74 -0.08 4.28 -10.37
N LEU A 75 -0.30 5.16 -9.39
CA LEU A 75 -0.54 4.78 -8.00
C LEU A 75 -1.97 4.26 -7.76
N TYR A 76 -2.89 4.48 -8.70
CA TYR A 76 -4.33 4.26 -8.49
C TYR A 76 -4.64 2.83 -8.04
N LEU A 77 -4.26 1.86 -8.86
CA LEU A 77 -4.65 0.47 -8.67
C LEU A 77 -4.05 -0.11 -7.41
N ASP A 78 -2.76 0.14 -7.15
CA ASP A 78 -2.07 -0.37 -5.97
C ASP A 78 -2.65 0.20 -4.68
N THR A 79 -2.96 1.50 -4.67
CA THR A 79 -3.54 2.19 -3.52
C THR A 79 -4.98 1.74 -3.28
N GLN A 80 -5.76 1.58 -4.36
CA GLN A 80 -7.13 1.08 -4.29
C GLN A 80 -7.16 -0.35 -3.74
N ASN A 81 -6.29 -1.23 -4.23
CA ASN A 81 -6.19 -2.60 -3.74
C ASN A 81 -5.81 -2.63 -2.26
N ALA A 82 -4.86 -1.79 -1.82
CA ALA A 82 -4.50 -1.69 -0.40
C ALA A 82 -5.67 -1.21 0.47
N LEU A 83 -6.46 -0.24 0.01
CA LEU A 83 -7.67 0.21 0.71
C LEU A 83 -8.69 -0.92 0.86
N ILE A 84 -8.93 -1.65 -0.24
CA ILE A 84 -9.85 -2.78 -0.26
C ILE A 84 -9.36 -3.90 0.68
N ASP A 85 -8.08 -4.25 0.61
CA ASP A 85 -7.47 -5.25 1.48
C ASP A 85 -7.65 -4.84 2.96
N LEU A 86 -7.37 -3.58 3.32
CA LEU A 86 -7.57 -3.07 4.67
C LEU A 86 -9.03 -3.14 5.14
N MET A 87 -9.98 -2.86 4.24
CA MET A 87 -11.41 -2.99 4.55
C MET A 87 -11.80 -4.44 4.81
N TYR A 88 -11.26 -5.39 4.07
CA TYR A 88 -11.48 -6.82 4.31
C TYR A 88 -10.72 -7.35 5.52
N SER A 89 -9.59 -6.74 5.87
CA SER A 89 -8.84 -7.15 7.05
C SER A 89 -9.51 -6.74 8.35
N CYS A 90 -10.31 -5.68 8.33
CA CYS A 90 -11.15 -5.28 9.45
C CYS A 90 -12.39 -6.18 9.55
N PRO A 91 -12.55 -7.01 10.60
CA PRO A 91 -13.76 -7.81 10.79
C PRO A 91 -15.01 -6.93 10.90
N GLN A 92 -16.18 -7.49 10.60
CA GLN A 92 -17.41 -6.75 10.82
C GLN A 92 -17.59 -6.49 12.32
N PRO A 93 -18.14 -5.33 12.73
CA PRO A 93 -18.36 -5.04 14.15
C PRO A 93 -19.24 -6.10 14.85
N ALA A 94 -20.14 -6.75 14.12
CA ALA A 94 -20.95 -7.85 14.66
C ALA A 94 -20.11 -9.08 15.07
N ASP A 95 -19.00 -9.34 14.39
CA ASP A 95 -18.09 -10.45 14.71
C ASP A 95 -17.36 -10.25 16.05
N ALA A 96 -17.41 -9.02 16.59
CA ALA A 96 -16.80 -8.65 17.86
C ALA A 96 -17.59 -9.13 19.08
N GLU A 97 -18.85 -9.58 18.92
CA GLU A 97 -19.77 -9.89 20.02
C GLU A 97 -19.19 -10.86 21.06
N HIS A 98 -18.30 -11.75 20.62
CA HIS A 98 -17.67 -12.77 21.46
C HIS A 98 -16.35 -12.32 22.11
N TRP A 99 -15.88 -11.11 21.85
CA TRP A 99 -14.64 -10.60 22.44
C TRP A 99 -14.90 -9.98 23.82
N PHE A 100 -13.91 -10.14 24.69
CA PHE A 100 -13.97 -9.70 26.09
C PHE A 100 -14.32 -8.21 26.22
N ASP A 101 -13.80 -7.38 25.33
CA ASP A 101 -14.01 -5.92 25.32
C ASP A 101 -14.96 -5.46 24.20
N TYR A 102 -16.05 -6.22 23.96
CA TYR A 102 -16.96 -6.03 22.83
C TYR A 102 -17.32 -4.56 22.54
N GLN A 103 -17.77 -3.78 23.54
CA GLN A 103 -18.22 -2.40 23.29
C GLN A 103 -17.11 -1.50 22.74
N GLN A 104 -15.90 -1.63 23.28
CA GLN A 104 -14.74 -0.87 22.82
C GLN A 104 -14.33 -1.35 21.41
N GLU A 105 -14.26 -2.66 21.21
CA GLU A 105 -13.86 -3.24 19.94
C GLU A 105 -14.87 -2.98 18.80
N PHE A 106 -16.17 -2.97 19.13
CA PHE A 106 -17.23 -2.58 18.22
C PHE A 106 -17.05 -1.13 17.77
N GLN A 107 -16.89 -0.20 18.72
CA GLN A 107 -16.67 1.22 18.41
C GLN A 107 -15.42 1.43 17.57
N ALA A 108 -14.30 0.80 17.94
CA ALA A 108 -13.04 0.92 17.23
C ALA A 108 -13.15 0.40 15.77
N ARG A 109 -13.87 -0.70 15.53
CA ARG A 109 -14.11 -1.22 14.16
C ARG A 109 -15.06 -0.38 13.36
N THR A 110 -16.15 0.09 13.98
CA THR A 110 -17.06 1.03 13.31
C THR A 110 -16.29 2.28 12.88
N GLN A 111 -15.43 2.82 13.75
CA GLN A 111 -14.58 3.95 13.41
C GLN A 111 -13.58 3.60 12.30
N GLN A 112 -12.89 2.46 12.37
CA GLN A 112 -11.95 2.05 11.33
C GLN A 112 -12.63 1.91 9.96
N ILE A 113 -13.78 1.25 9.88
CA ILE A 113 -14.54 1.08 8.63
C ILE A 113 -14.97 2.44 8.08
N ASN A 114 -15.47 3.33 8.93
CA ASN A 114 -15.87 4.68 8.53
C ASN A 114 -14.68 5.48 8.00
N ASN A 115 -13.54 5.44 8.70
CA ASN A 115 -12.33 6.14 8.28
C ASN A 115 -11.80 5.61 6.93
N LEU A 116 -11.73 4.27 6.76
CA LEU A 116 -11.32 3.64 5.50
C LEU A 116 -12.29 3.99 4.37
N LYS A 117 -13.59 4.03 4.64
CA LYS A 117 -14.60 4.46 3.66
C LYS A 117 -14.39 5.91 3.25
N THR A 118 -14.17 6.82 4.18
CA THR A 118 -13.87 8.22 3.87
C THR A 118 -12.61 8.36 3.00
N LEU A 119 -11.54 7.61 3.31
CA LEU A 119 -10.33 7.59 2.49
C LEU A 119 -10.58 7.04 1.09
N PHE A 120 -11.40 5.99 0.97
CA PHE A 120 -11.76 5.39 -0.30
C PHE A 120 -12.63 6.31 -1.16
N ASP A 121 -13.64 6.94 -0.58
CA ASP A 121 -14.51 7.89 -1.28
C ASP A 121 -13.70 9.12 -1.75
N TRP A 122 -12.81 9.64 -0.88
CA TRP A 122 -11.88 10.72 -1.26
C TRP A 122 -10.96 10.32 -2.41
N HIS A 123 -10.37 9.12 -2.32
CA HIS A 123 -9.51 8.57 -3.37
C HIS A 123 -10.27 8.52 -4.70
N GLN A 124 -11.46 7.93 -4.73
CA GLN A 124 -12.30 7.90 -5.92
C GLN A 124 -12.62 9.28 -6.49
N GLN A 125 -12.95 10.25 -5.63
CA GLN A 125 -13.22 11.63 -6.05
C GLN A 125 -12.01 12.28 -6.73
N LEU A 126 -10.81 12.12 -6.16
CA LEU A 126 -9.57 12.65 -6.76
C LEU A 126 -9.38 12.11 -8.19
N TYR A 127 -9.54 10.80 -8.39
CA TYR A 127 -9.38 10.20 -9.72
C TYR A 127 -10.47 10.63 -10.70
N GLN A 128 -11.71 10.82 -10.25
CA GLN A 128 -12.76 11.38 -11.10
C GLN A 128 -12.43 12.82 -11.54
N GLN A 129 -11.91 13.65 -10.64
CA GLN A 129 -11.48 15.01 -10.96
C GLN A 129 -10.31 15.02 -11.95
N LEU A 130 -9.35 14.10 -11.80
CA LEU A 130 -8.23 13.94 -12.73
C LEU A 130 -8.73 13.58 -14.14
N LEU A 131 -9.65 12.63 -14.25
CA LEU A 131 -10.25 12.24 -15.53
C LEU A 131 -11.06 13.36 -16.18
N GLN A 132 -11.78 14.17 -15.38
CA GLN A 132 -12.52 15.32 -15.90
C GLN A 132 -11.58 16.37 -16.48
N ARG A 133 -10.44 16.62 -15.82
CA ARG A 133 -9.47 17.63 -16.26
C ARG A 133 -8.57 17.15 -17.38
N PHE A 134 -8.22 15.87 -17.39
CA PHE A 134 -7.35 15.24 -18.37
C PHE A 134 -8.03 13.96 -18.90
N PRO A 135 -8.98 14.08 -19.83
CA PRO A 135 -9.74 12.93 -20.35
C PRO A 135 -8.89 11.92 -21.12
N GLN A 136 -7.64 12.28 -21.46
CA GLN A 136 -6.68 11.37 -22.09
C GLN A 136 -5.91 10.49 -21.08
N LEU A 137 -6.00 10.76 -19.78
CA LEU A 137 -5.43 9.90 -18.75
C LEU A 137 -6.17 8.57 -18.77
N GLN A 138 -5.47 7.50 -19.12
CA GLN A 138 -5.99 6.15 -18.95
C GLN A 138 -5.71 5.73 -17.51
N LEU A 139 -6.77 5.56 -16.71
CA LEU A 139 -6.61 4.86 -15.44
C LEU A 139 -6.09 3.45 -15.75
N PRO A 140 -5.12 2.94 -14.99
CA PRO A 140 -4.74 1.54 -15.07
C PRO A 140 -5.98 0.69 -14.78
N VAL A 141 -6.61 0.15 -15.81
CA VAL A 141 -7.67 -0.82 -15.65
C VAL A 141 -7.00 -2.07 -15.13
N ALA A 142 -7.52 -2.62 -14.03
CA ALA A 142 -7.16 -3.95 -13.57
C ALA A 142 -7.59 -4.97 -14.63
N ASN A 143 -6.79 -5.15 -15.68
CA ASN A 143 -6.93 -6.29 -16.57
C ASN A 143 -5.88 -7.32 -16.18
N PRO A 144 -6.29 -8.56 -15.85
CA PRO A 144 -5.39 -9.66 -15.64
C PRO A 144 -4.92 -10.16 -17.00
N THR A 145 -4.02 -9.41 -17.65
CA THR A 145 -3.24 -10.00 -18.72
C THR A 145 -1.95 -10.48 -18.09
N ILE A 146 -1.99 -11.71 -17.60
CA ILE A 146 -0.80 -12.56 -17.59
C ILE A 146 -0.26 -12.46 -19.00
N ASP A 147 0.86 -11.77 -19.17
CA ASP A 147 1.65 -11.83 -20.38
C ASP A 147 2.52 -13.09 -20.23
N PRO A 148 2.22 -14.23 -20.88
CA PRO A 148 3.05 -15.44 -20.77
C PRO A 148 4.39 -15.29 -21.53
N LYS A 149 4.89 -14.07 -21.73
CA LYS A 149 6.09 -13.78 -22.52
C LYS A 149 7.17 -12.99 -21.79
N ALA A 150 7.09 -12.88 -20.47
CA ALA A 150 8.22 -12.40 -19.66
C ALA A 150 9.20 -13.53 -19.25
N ASP A 151 9.07 -14.73 -19.82
CA ASP A 151 9.95 -15.89 -19.58
C ASP A 151 10.90 -16.19 -20.76
N SER A 152 11.27 -15.18 -21.53
CA SER A 152 12.30 -15.34 -22.56
C SER A 152 13.16 -14.11 -22.69
N ILE A 153 14.47 -14.37 -22.67
CA ILE A 153 15.60 -13.46 -22.91
C ILE A 153 16.16 -12.81 -21.63
N VAL A 154 16.91 -13.57 -20.82
CA VAL A 154 18.40 -13.48 -20.72
C VAL A 154 18.92 -14.81 -20.17
N GLN A 155 18.96 -15.85 -21.00
CA GLN A 155 19.75 -17.05 -20.74
C GLN A 155 20.45 -17.44 -22.03
N GLN A 156 21.46 -16.66 -22.43
CA GLN A 156 22.45 -17.05 -23.44
C GLN A 156 23.72 -16.21 -23.29
N THR A 157 24.59 -16.69 -22.41
CA THR A 157 26.05 -16.62 -22.61
C THR A 157 26.62 -17.81 -21.84
N ALA A 158 26.55 -18.98 -22.49
CA ALA A 158 27.21 -20.19 -22.04
C ALA A 158 28.40 -20.48 -22.97
N GLY A 159 29.54 -20.79 -22.35
CA GLY A 159 30.70 -21.46 -22.96
C GLY A 159 31.75 -20.51 -23.53
N ALA A 160 33.04 -20.62 -23.23
CA ALA A 160 33.81 -21.64 -22.53
C ALA A 160 35.22 -21.07 -22.29
N SER A 161 35.94 -21.52 -21.25
CA SER A 161 37.31 -22.05 -21.40
C SER A 161 37.94 -22.44 -20.06
N ALA A 162 38.26 -23.72 -19.96
CA ALA A 162 39.40 -24.37 -19.30
C ALA A 162 39.74 -24.04 -17.82
N ALA A 163 39.58 -25.06 -16.98
CA ALA A 163 40.41 -25.30 -15.80
C ALA A 163 41.89 -25.50 -16.19
N PRO A 164 42.82 -25.31 -15.25
CA PRO A 164 43.53 -26.51 -14.81
C PRO A 164 43.67 -26.63 -13.28
N GLU A 165 43.78 -27.88 -12.88
CA GLU A 165 44.00 -28.42 -11.54
C GLU A 165 45.31 -27.93 -10.89
N SER A 166 45.31 -27.72 -9.56
CA SER A 166 46.45 -28.09 -8.71
C SER A 166 46.08 -28.08 -7.21
N THR A 167 45.92 -29.30 -6.67
CA THR A 167 46.36 -29.85 -5.38
C THR A 167 46.52 -28.94 -4.14
N GLY A 168 45.81 -29.31 -3.07
CA GLY A 168 46.16 -28.93 -1.69
C GLY A 168 45.17 -29.50 -0.66
N GLU A 169 45.61 -30.56 0.03
CA GLU A 169 45.06 -31.19 1.26
C GLU A 169 44.40 -30.19 2.23
N GLY A 170 43.34 -30.44 3.00
CA GLY A 170 42.83 -31.65 3.65
C GLY A 170 42.26 -31.22 5.03
N ILE A 171 41.32 -32.00 5.57
CA ILE A 171 40.85 -32.03 6.97
C ILE A 171 39.71 -31.07 7.39
N ALA A 172 38.51 -31.65 7.56
CA ALA A 172 37.56 -31.35 8.66
C ALA A 172 37.63 -32.54 9.66
N PRO A 173 37.04 -32.53 10.89
CA PRO A 173 36.10 -31.57 11.51
C PRO A 173 36.46 -31.20 12.98
N GLY A 174 35.71 -30.26 13.61
CA GLY A 174 35.91 -29.93 15.03
C GLY A 174 34.72 -29.22 15.69
N HIS A 175 34.20 -29.84 16.73
CA HIS A 175 33.09 -29.48 17.62
C HIS A 175 33.33 -28.23 18.51
N CYS A 176 32.25 -27.86 19.23
CA CYS A 176 32.17 -27.06 20.47
C CYS A 176 32.16 -25.54 20.33
N SER A 177 31.48 -24.73 21.13
CA SER A 177 30.37 -24.88 22.11
C SER A 177 30.02 -23.45 22.54
N LEU A 178 28.73 -23.17 22.79
CA LEU A 178 28.28 -21.98 23.52
C LEU A 178 28.76 -22.03 24.99
N PRO A 179 28.84 -20.87 25.66
CA PRO A 179 28.41 -20.83 27.05
C PRO A 179 27.34 -19.76 27.31
N ALA A 180 26.46 -20.14 28.23
CA ALA A 180 25.40 -19.35 28.83
C ALA A 180 25.93 -18.28 29.80
N LEU A 181 25.14 -17.21 29.98
CA LEU A 181 25.27 -16.28 31.11
C LEU A 181 23.88 -16.11 31.74
N GLN A 182 23.71 -16.66 32.94
CA GLN A 182 22.62 -16.35 33.86
C GLN A 182 23.02 -15.16 34.73
N LEU A 183 22.07 -14.27 34.99
CA LEU A 183 21.96 -13.44 36.20
C LEU A 183 20.50 -13.42 36.63
#